data_AF-A0AB39VCG5-F1
#
_entry.id   AF-A0AB39VCG5-F1
#
_cell.length_a   1.000
_cell.length_b   1.000
_cell.length_c   1.000
_cell.angle_alpha   90.00
_cell.angle_beta   90.00
_cell.angle_gamma   90.00
#
_symmetry.space_group_name_H-M   'P 1'
#
loop_
_entity.id
_entity.type
_entity.pdbx_description
1 polymer ?
#
loop_
_entity_poly.entity_id
_entity_poly.type
_entity_poly.pdbx_seq_one_letter_code
_entity_poly.pdbx_strand_id
1 'polypeptide(L)'
;MEFENENEILEKNNLTEEEKRKQRIFEIEKKLGRHNNEKEMKNRRNNKIMKYFALATNMVYILSLPILLMLGLYMLLKKYLFKTDQPLVLVIFLVIGAVSGYWSLIKQVNNIK
;
A
#
# COMPACT_ATOMS: atom_id res chain seq x y z
N MET A 1 44.85 14.06 -44.19
CA MET A 1 43.73 15.01 -43.97
C MET A 1 42.43 14.53 -44.63
N GLU A 2 42.42 13.93 -45.82
CA GLU A 2 41.18 13.37 -46.42
C GLU A 2 40.65 12.10 -45.73
N PHE A 3 41.53 11.19 -45.30
CA PHE A 3 41.15 9.92 -44.64
C PHE A 3 40.52 10.09 -43.24
N GLU A 4 40.85 11.14 -42.50
CA GLU A 4 40.23 11.41 -41.19
C GLU A 4 38.78 11.89 -41.37
N ASN A 5 38.52 12.68 -42.41
CA ASN A 5 37.20 13.22 -42.70
C ASN A 5 36.22 12.13 -43.19
N GLU A 6 36.69 11.18 -44.00
CA GLU A 6 35.86 10.04 -44.42
C GLU A 6 35.47 9.12 -43.25
N ASN A 7 36.40 8.85 -42.33
CA ASN A 7 36.10 8.03 -41.15
C ASN A 7 35.09 8.70 -40.22
N GLU A 8 35.21 10.02 -40.02
CA GLU A 8 34.28 10.79 -39.18
C GLU A 8 32.86 10.85 -39.79
N ILE A 9 32.75 10.92 -41.13
CA ILE A 9 31.48 10.86 -41.85
C ILE A 9 30.86 9.46 -41.76
N LEU A 10 31.67 8.41 -41.87
CA LEU A 10 31.22 7.02 -41.81
C LEU A 10 30.72 6.65 -40.40
N GLU A 11 31.40 7.14 -39.36
CA GLU A 11 31.00 6.99 -37.97
C GLU A 11 29.69 7.74 -37.66
N LYS A 12 29.54 9.00 -38.15
CA LYS A 12 28.29 9.76 -38.04
C LYS A 12 27.12 9.06 -38.76
N ASN A 13 27.36 8.50 -39.94
CA ASN A 13 26.33 7.76 -40.69
C ASN A 13 25.89 6.48 -39.96
N ASN A 14 26.84 5.74 -39.38
CA ASN A 14 26.54 4.55 -38.59
C ASN A 14 25.74 4.87 -37.32
N LEU A 15 26.11 5.93 -36.59
CA LEU A 15 25.36 6.44 -35.43
C LEU A 15 23.93 6.81 -35.82
N THR A 16 23.75 7.47 -36.96
CA THR A 16 22.43 7.88 -37.48
C THR A 16 21.56 6.68 -37.86
N GLU A 17 22.13 5.62 -38.44
CA GLU A 17 21.40 4.38 -38.76
C GLU A 17 21.01 3.57 -37.51
N GLU A 18 21.88 3.54 -36.48
CA GLU A 18 21.53 2.95 -35.19
C GLU A 18 20.36 3.68 -34.52
N GLU A 19 20.34 5.01 -34.55
CA GLU A 19 19.26 5.82 -34.01
C GLU A 19 17.94 5.55 -34.74
N LYS A 20 17.94 5.49 -36.08
CA LYS A 20 16.76 5.11 -36.88
C LYS A 20 16.28 3.70 -36.54
N ARG A 21 17.18 2.75 -36.30
CA ARG A 21 16.82 1.39 -35.89
C ARG A 21 16.16 1.38 -34.51
N LYS A 22 16.70 2.12 -33.54
CA LYS A 22 16.12 2.27 -32.19
C LYS A 22 14.74 2.91 -32.24
N GLN A 23 14.54 3.93 -33.07
CA GLN A 23 13.24 4.58 -33.28
C GLN A 23 12.19 3.61 -33.87
N ARG A 24 12.56 2.82 -34.89
CA ARG A 24 11.66 1.79 -35.45
C ARG A 24 11.26 0.74 -34.43
N ILE A 25 12.20 0.26 -33.62
CA ILE A 25 11.92 -0.69 -32.53
C ILE A 25 10.96 -0.06 -31.51
N PHE A 26 11.21 1.19 -31.10
CA PHE A 26 10.35 1.91 -30.18
C PHE A 26 8.92 2.09 -30.71
N GLU A 27 8.76 2.44 -32.00
CA GLU A 27 7.44 2.54 -32.63
C GLU A 27 6.71 1.19 -32.69
N ILE A 28 7.43 0.10 -32.99
CA ILE A 28 6.89 -1.26 -32.98
C ILE A 28 6.43 -1.63 -31.56
N GLU A 29 7.24 -1.39 -30.55
CA GLU A 29 6.88 -1.64 -29.14
C GLU A 29 5.69 -0.79 -28.68
N LYS A 30 5.61 0.47 -29.14
CA LYS A 30 4.48 1.36 -28.90
C LYS A 30 3.20 0.84 -29.55
N LYS A 31 3.27 0.35 -30.80
CA LYS A 31 2.15 -0.29 -31.52
C LYS A 31 1.71 -1.62 -30.88
N LEU A 32 2.67 -2.40 -30.35
CA LEU A 32 2.43 -3.61 -29.56
C LEU A 32 1.82 -3.32 -28.17
N GLY A 33 1.62 -2.05 -27.83
CA GLY A 33 1.00 -1.64 -26.57
C GLY A 33 1.90 -1.76 -25.35
N ARG A 34 3.20 -2.06 -25.54
CA ARG A 34 4.17 -2.26 -24.45
C ARG A 34 4.50 -0.95 -23.71
N HIS A 35 4.29 0.19 -24.36
CA HIS A 35 4.39 1.53 -23.78
C HIS A 35 3.02 2.15 -23.43
N ASN A 36 1.95 1.35 -23.35
CA ASN A 36 0.62 1.84 -23.03
C ASN A 36 0.40 1.94 -21.50
N ASN A 37 1.24 2.76 -20.86
CA ASN A 37 1.17 3.05 -19.43
C ASN A 37 -0.18 3.66 -19.02
N GLU A 38 -0.87 4.32 -19.95
CA GLU A 38 -2.18 4.94 -19.73
C GLU A 38 -3.29 3.90 -19.50
N LYS A 39 -3.30 2.79 -20.25
CA LYS A 39 -4.26 1.70 -20.04
C LYS A 39 -4.04 1.02 -18.69
N GLU A 40 -2.80 0.78 -18.29
CA GLU A 40 -2.49 0.20 -16.99
C GLU A 40 -2.88 1.12 -15.84
N MET A 41 -2.53 2.41 -15.94
CA MET A 41 -2.90 3.43 -14.97
C MET A 41 -4.42 3.62 -14.86
N LYS A 42 -5.15 3.46 -15.97
CA LYS A 42 -6.62 3.54 -15.99
C LYS A 42 -7.26 2.29 -15.38
N ASN A 43 -6.73 1.09 -15.64
CA ASN A 43 -7.19 -0.15 -15.00
C ASN A 43 -6.95 -0.17 -13.49
N ARG A 44 -5.80 0.32 -13.02
CA ARG A 44 -5.53 0.46 -11.57
C ARG A 44 -6.51 1.44 -10.91
N ARG A 45 -6.86 2.54 -11.59
CA ARG A 45 -7.81 3.54 -11.07
C ARG A 45 -9.27 3.05 -11.07
N ASN A 46 -9.63 2.20 -12.04
CA ASN A 46 -11.00 1.73 -12.27
C ASN A 46 -11.41 0.53 -11.43
N ASN A 47 -10.52 -0.05 -10.61
CA ASN A 47 -10.83 -1.23 -9.81
C ASN A 47 -11.66 -0.87 -8.55
N LYS A 48 -12.89 -0.40 -8.76
CA LYS A 48 -13.84 0.00 -7.70
C LYS A 48 -14.08 -1.14 -6.72
N ILE A 49 -14.20 -2.38 -7.21
CA ILE A 49 -14.41 -3.58 -6.39
C ILE A 49 -13.26 -3.77 -5.40
N MET A 50 -12.01 -3.67 -5.86
CA MET A 50 -10.84 -3.82 -4.98
C MET A 50 -10.77 -2.72 -3.92
N LYS A 51 -11.15 -1.48 -4.27
CA LYS A 51 -11.20 -0.37 -3.31
C LYS A 51 -12.22 -0.63 -2.20
N TYR A 52 -13.43 -1.07 -2.55
CA TYR A 52 -14.45 -1.43 -1.57
C TYR A 52 -14.08 -2.67 -0.75
N PHE A 53 -13.41 -3.65 -1.36
CA PHE A 53 -12.91 -4.83 -0.66
C PHE A 53 -11.82 -4.48 0.36
N ALA A 54 -10.90 -3.59 0.00
CA ALA A 54 -9.89 -3.06 0.91
C ALA A 54 -10.53 -2.25 2.05
N LEU A 55 -11.53 -1.42 1.74
CA LEU A 55 -12.29 -0.67 2.75
C LEU A 55 -13.02 -1.60 3.73
N ALA A 56 -13.72 -2.62 3.22
CA ALA A 56 -14.44 -3.60 4.02
C ALA A 56 -13.48 -4.41 4.90
N THR A 57 -12.35 -4.85 4.35
CA THR A 57 -11.30 -5.55 5.10
C THR A 57 -10.78 -4.70 6.26
N ASN A 58 -10.53 -3.40 6.03
CA ASN A 58 -10.12 -2.49 7.09
C ASN A 58 -11.19 -2.32 8.18
N MET A 59 -12.47 -2.27 7.80
CA MET A 59 -13.58 -2.27 8.78
C MET A 59 -13.60 -3.56 9.61
N VAL A 60 -13.44 -4.72 8.97
CA VAL A 60 -13.38 -6.01 9.67
C VAL A 60 -12.23 -6.01 10.66
N TYR A 61 -11.05 -5.50 10.30
CA TYR A 61 -9.93 -5.38 11.23
C TYR A 61 -10.24 -4.47 12.42
N ILE A 62 -10.81 -3.28 12.21
CA ILE A 62 -11.12 -2.35 13.31
C ILE A 62 -12.12 -2.96 14.31
N LEU A 63 -13.09 -3.74 13.83
CA LEU A 63 -14.08 -4.40 14.68
C LEU A 63 -13.57 -5.68 15.34
N SER A 64 -12.88 -6.53 14.58
CA SER A 64 -12.43 -7.84 15.07
C SER A 64 -11.19 -7.77 15.96
N LEU A 65 -10.28 -6.82 15.71
CA LEU A 65 -9.05 -6.69 16.47
C LEU A 65 -9.28 -6.50 17.98
N PRO A 66 -10.12 -5.56 18.46
CA PRO A 66 -10.36 -5.41 19.90
C PRO A 66 -11.03 -6.65 20.51
N ILE A 67 -11.90 -7.33 19.77
CA ILE A 67 -12.57 -8.55 20.22
C ILE A 67 -11.54 -9.69 20.36
N LEU A 68 -10.70 -9.88 19.36
CA LEU A 68 -9.66 -10.91 19.35
C LEU A 68 -8.62 -10.65 20.44
N LEU A 69 -8.25 -9.38 20.65
CA LEU A 69 -7.31 -8.96 21.69
C LEU A 69 -7.89 -9.18 23.10
N MET A 70 -9.18 -8.85 23.32
CA MET A 70 -9.87 -9.18 24.58
C MET A 70 -9.90 -10.68 24.83
N LEU A 71 -10.19 -11.49 23.81
CA LEU A 71 -10.28 -12.94 23.95
C LEU A 71 -8.90 -13.57 24.21
N GLY A 72 -7.87 -13.07 23.52
CA GLY A 72 -6.48 -13.47 23.75
C GLY A 72 -5.98 -13.12 25.15
N LEU A 73 -6.22 -11.87 25.60
CA LEU A 73 -5.89 -11.45 26.97
C LEU A 73 -6.66 -12.26 28.00
N TYR A 74 -7.93 -12.55 27.78
CA TYR A 74 -8.75 -13.37 28.67
C TYR A 74 -8.12 -14.75 28.87
N MET A 75 -7.74 -15.45 27.79
CA MET A 75 -7.11 -16.77 27.89
C MET A 75 -5.75 -16.71 28.59
N LEU A 76 -4.97 -15.65 28.33
CA LEU A 76 -3.64 -15.47 28.92
C LEU A 76 -3.75 -15.20 30.43
N LEU A 77 -4.63 -14.29 30.85
CA LEU A 77 -4.87 -14.01 32.27
C LEU A 77 -5.47 -15.22 33.00
N LYS A 78 -6.39 -15.96 32.36
CA LYS A 78 -6.92 -17.22 32.91
C LYS A 78 -5.81 -18.24 33.19
N LYS A 79 -4.81 -18.34 32.30
CA LYS A 79 -3.70 -19.28 32.48
C LYS A 79 -2.73 -18.89 33.61
N TYR A 80 -2.47 -17.60 33.81
CA TYR A 80 -1.42 -17.12 34.72
C TYR A 80 -1.91 -16.67 36.11
N LEU A 81 -3.11 -16.08 36.22
CA LEU A 81 -3.55 -15.38 37.44
C LEU A 81 -4.84 -15.94 38.07
N PHE A 82 -5.71 -16.59 37.29
CA PHE A 82 -7.05 -16.94 37.75
C PHE A 82 -7.33 -18.45 37.63
N LYS A 83 -7.41 -19.15 38.78
CA LYS A 83 -7.92 -20.53 38.83
C LYS A 83 -9.45 -20.63 38.64
N THR A 84 -10.15 -19.50 38.53
CA THR A 84 -11.63 -19.41 38.45
C THR A 84 -12.03 -18.35 37.42
N ASP A 85 -13.06 -18.62 36.63
CA ASP A 85 -13.63 -17.70 35.63
C ASP A 85 -14.31 -16.50 36.33
N GLN A 86 -13.52 -15.53 36.79
CA GLN A 86 -14.04 -14.32 37.42
C GLN A 86 -14.23 -13.20 36.37
N PRO A 87 -15.47 -12.81 36.04
CA PRO A 87 -15.73 -11.75 35.05
C PRO A 87 -15.29 -10.36 35.51
N LEU A 88 -14.88 -10.20 36.77
CA LEU A 88 -14.43 -8.94 37.38
C LEU A 88 -13.29 -8.29 36.60
N VAL A 89 -12.38 -9.09 36.05
CA VAL A 89 -11.21 -8.61 35.28
C VAL A 89 -11.64 -7.94 33.98
N LEU A 90 -12.62 -8.53 33.30
CA LEU A 90 -13.21 -7.96 32.09
C LEU A 90 -13.89 -6.62 32.39
N VAL A 91 -14.58 -6.51 33.53
CA VAL A 91 -15.21 -5.27 33.98
C VAL A 91 -14.15 -4.18 34.24
N ILE A 92 -13.06 -4.52 34.94
CA ILE A 92 -11.96 -3.57 35.20
C ILE A 92 -11.30 -3.11 33.88
N PHE A 93 -11.02 -4.04 32.96
CA PHE A 93 -10.48 -3.71 31.64
C PHE A 93 -11.42 -2.84 30.81
N LEU A 94 -12.73 -3.09 30.88
CA LEU A 94 -13.75 -2.29 30.20
C LEU A 94 -13.72 -0.84 30.71
N VAL A 95 -13.66 -0.65 32.03
CA VAL A 95 -13.62 0.68 32.66
C VAL A 95 -12.33 1.41 32.29
N ILE A 96 -11.17 0.75 32.39
CA ILE A 96 -9.88 1.35 31.99
C ILE A 96 -9.88 1.70 30.49
N GLY A 97 -10.41 0.81 29.64
CA GLY A 97 -10.53 1.03 28.21
C GLY A 97 -11.43 2.23 27.88
N ALA A 98 -12.57 2.37 28.55
CA ALA A 98 -13.49 3.49 28.36
C ALA A 98 -12.86 4.82 28.81
N VAL A 99 -12.21 4.85 29.98
CA VAL A 99 -11.52 6.04 30.50
C VAL A 99 -10.37 6.45 29.58
N SER A 100 -9.57 5.49 29.11
CA SER A 100 -8.47 5.72 28.17
C SER A 100 -8.96 6.25 26.82
N GLY A 101 -10.03 5.66 26.28
CA GLY A 101 -10.66 6.12 25.04
C GLY A 101 -11.19 7.56 25.16
N TYR A 102 -11.88 7.88 26.26
CA TYR A 102 -12.37 9.23 26.53
C TYR A 102 -11.23 10.26 26.64
N TRP A 103 -10.15 9.92 27.35
CA TRP A 103 -8.97 10.77 27.46
C TRP A 103 -8.33 11.05 26.09
N SER A 104 -8.22 10.02 25.25
CA SER A 104 -7.69 10.14 23.88
C SER A 104 -8.53 11.08 23.01
N LEU A 105 -9.86 10.99 23.10
CA LEU A 105 -10.78 11.87 22.37
C LEU A 105 -10.65 13.33 22.82
N ILE A 106 -10.63 13.59 24.13
CA ILE A 106 -10.40 14.93 24.68
C ILE A 106 -9.09 15.53 24.15
N LYS A 107 -8.03 14.72 24.08
CA LYS A 107 -6.73 15.16 23.60
C LYS A 107 -6.75 15.49 22.10
N GLN A 108 -7.46 14.72 21.29
CA GLN A 108 -7.64 15.01 19.86
C GLN A 108 -8.42 16.31 19.66
N VAL A 109 -9.52 16.52 20.40
CA VAL A 109 -10.33 17.75 20.30
C VAL A 109 -9.52 18.99 20.72
N ASN A 110 -8.76 18.91 21.80
CA ASN A 110 -7.95 20.04 22.29
C ASN A 110 -6.73 20.35 21.40
N ASN A 111 -6.24 19.39 20.62
CA ASN A 111 -5.12 19.60 19.68
C ASN A 111 -5.57 20.19 18.33
N ILE A 112 -6.88 20.21 18.05
CA ILE A 112 -7.44 20.93 16.90
C ILE A 112 -7.72 22.36 17.39
N LYS A 113 -6.68 23.18 17.49
CA LYS A 113 -6.78 24.61 17.75
C LYS A 113 -6.04 25.36 16.65
#